data_AF-A0AA40BYJ1-F1
#
_entry.id   AF-A0AA40BYJ1-F1
#
_cell.length_a   1.000
_cell.length_b   1.000
_cell.length_c   1.000
_cell.angle_alpha   90.00
_cell.angle_beta   90.00
_cell.angle_gamma   90.00
#
_symmetry.space_group_name_H-M   'P 1'
#
loop_
_entity.id
_entity.type
_entity.pdbx_description
1 polymer ?
#
loop_
_entity_poly.entity_id
_entity_poly.type
_entity_poly.pdbx_seq_one_letter_code
_entity_poly.pdbx_strand_id
1 'polypeptide(L)'
;MASLSQKHIQLALALPPRLRTFFARYPPATIVPAGVPPEAVKTAYQEETPNPFLPLKHPATGKWHDPKYSLRRQAELVKLAREHGVEELLPFTHKGTEERLRKRVELGLRVKGTGVGEHVKGHKHERQLVAKYVVVGFVVAYLLELYMGKLTGVFRVRQDGNEEKGHARDARSYQGMEEGWKAELDQVPQVNDQKLWRGWSLPKAARCIDCTIINVQKLQDTSFRLLLNVAMCICRFRVSRQSTPLLFLYH
;
A
#
# COMPACT_ATOMS: atom_id res chain seq x y z
N MET A 1 -52.74 26.79 -26.31
CA MET A 1 -51.68 25.80 -26.02
C MET A 1 -50.43 26.23 -26.76
N ALA A 2 -49.34 26.63 -26.09
CA ALA A 2 -48.09 26.96 -26.78
C ALA A 2 -47.55 25.73 -27.52
N SER A 3 -47.01 25.91 -28.72
CA SER A 3 -46.42 24.82 -29.50
C SER A 3 -45.22 24.23 -28.78
N LEU A 4 -44.90 22.96 -29.06
CA LEU A 4 -43.75 22.26 -28.46
C LEU A 4 -42.43 23.00 -28.75
N SER A 5 -42.28 23.57 -29.95
CA SER A 5 -41.12 24.40 -30.31
C SER A 5 -41.00 25.67 -29.45
N GLN A 6 -42.11 26.38 -29.21
CA GLN A 6 -42.12 27.55 -28.33
C GLN A 6 -41.74 27.20 -26.89
N LYS A 7 -42.20 26.03 -26.39
CA LYS A 7 -41.82 25.54 -25.06
C LYS A 7 -40.32 25.27 -24.95
N HIS A 8 -39.72 24.63 -25.96
CA HIS A 8 -38.27 24.41 -25.98
C HIS A 8 -37.47 25.70 -26.05
N ILE A 9 -37.95 26.70 -26.81
CA ILE A 9 -37.32 28.02 -26.85
C ILE A 9 -37.40 28.69 -25.47
N GLN A 10 -38.56 28.64 -24.79
CA GLN A 10 -38.70 29.18 -23.43
C GLN A 10 -37.77 28.47 -22.43
N LEU A 11 -37.66 27.14 -22.51
CA LEU A 11 -36.71 26.37 -21.70
C LEU A 11 -35.28 26.81 -21.99
N ALA A 12 -34.89 26.96 -23.25
CA ALA A 12 -33.55 27.41 -23.66
C ALA A 12 -33.23 28.82 -23.13
N LEU A 13 -34.22 29.72 -23.13
CA LEU A 13 -34.08 31.08 -22.60
C LEU A 13 -33.99 31.11 -21.07
N ALA A 14 -34.61 30.15 -20.39
CA ALA A 14 -34.60 30.01 -18.94
C ALA A 14 -33.26 29.50 -18.37
N LEU A 15 -32.32 29.04 -19.22
CA LEU A 15 -30.98 28.67 -18.77
C LEU A 15 -30.23 29.87 -18.14
N PRO A 16 -29.30 29.62 -17.20
CA PRO A 16 -28.43 30.64 -16.65
C PRO A 16 -27.68 31.41 -17.75
N PRO A 17 -27.50 32.74 -17.59
CA PRO A 17 -26.88 33.57 -18.62
C PRO A 17 -25.45 33.14 -18.96
N ARG A 18 -24.71 32.58 -17.97
CA ARG A 18 -23.36 32.06 -18.18
C ARG A 18 -23.36 30.88 -19.16
N LEU A 19 -24.30 29.94 -19.02
CA LEU A 19 -24.43 28.79 -19.92
C LEU A 19 -24.91 29.22 -21.31
N ARG A 20 -25.90 30.12 -21.37
CA ARG A 20 -26.38 30.69 -22.64
C ARG A 20 -25.25 31.37 -23.42
N THR A 21 -24.44 32.18 -22.74
CA THR A 21 -23.28 32.84 -23.36
C THR A 21 -22.23 31.82 -23.84
N PHE A 22 -22.02 30.75 -23.07
CA PHE A 22 -21.11 29.67 -23.46
C PHE A 22 -21.58 29.00 -24.75
N PHE A 23 -22.85 28.56 -24.80
CA PHE A 23 -23.41 27.90 -25.99
C PHE A 23 -23.52 28.82 -27.20
N ALA A 24 -23.74 30.13 -26.99
CA ALA A 24 -23.70 31.10 -28.09
C ALA A 24 -22.30 31.23 -28.72
N ARG A 25 -21.23 31.09 -27.91
CA ARG A 25 -19.85 31.14 -28.39
C ARG A 25 -19.37 29.80 -28.95
N TYR A 26 -19.76 28.70 -28.30
CA TYR A 26 -19.33 27.34 -28.62
C TYR A 26 -20.55 26.44 -28.83
N PRO A 27 -21.24 26.55 -29.97
CA PRO A 27 -22.38 25.69 -30.29
C PRO A 27 -21.91 24.24 -30.52
N PRO A 28 -22.48 23.24 -29.82
CA PRO A 28 -22.20 21.84 -30.09
C PRO A 28 -22.86 21.37 -31.39
N ALA A 29 -22.26 20.37 -32.04
CA ALA A 29 -22.75 19.84 -33.32
C ALA A 29 -24.20 19.32 -33.24
N THR A 30 -24.65 18.85 -32.07
CA THR A 30 -26.01 18.36 -31.83
C THR A 30 -27.10 19.41 -32.05
N ILE A 31 -26.78 20.70 -31.89
CA ILE A 31 -27.74 21.81 -32.02
C ILE A 31 -27.71 22.39 -33.45
N VAL A 32 -26.64 22.13 -34.19
CA VAL A 32 -26.50 22.61 -35.58
C VAL A 32 -27.51 21.85 -36.46
N PRO A 33 -28.19 22.52 -37.42
CA PRO A 33 -29.17 21.88 -38.27
C PRO A 33 -28.60 20.67 -39.02
N ALA A 34 -29.38 19.59 -39.04
CA ALA A 34 -29.03 18.36 -39.72
C ALA A 34 -28.75 18.60 -41.21
N GLY A 35 -27.60 18.13 -41.69
CA GLY A 35 -27.18 18.27 -43.09
C GLY A 35 -26.09 19.32 -43.34
N VAL A 36 -25.74 20.15 -42.34
CA VAL A 36 -24.59 21.06 -42.46
C VAL A 36 -23.35 20.40 -41.84
N PRO A 37 -22.23 20.29 -42.59
CA PRO A 37 -21.00 19.73 -42.04
C PRO A 37 -20.50 20.60 -40.87
N PRO A 38 -19.97 19.99 -39.79
CA PRO A 38 -19.54 20.71 -38.58
C PRO A 38 -18.38 21.67 -38.83
N GLU A 39 -17.72 21.59 -39.98
CA GLU A 39 -16.66 22.49 -40.38
C GLU A 39 -17.16 23.83 -40.93
N ALA A 40 -18.37 23.86 -41.49
CA ALA A 40 -18.92 25.04 -42.15
C ALA A 40 -19.61 26.03 -41.19
N VAL A 41 -19.95 25.60 -39.96
CA VAL A 41 -20.65 26.43 -38.95
C VAL A 41 -19.78 26.59 -37.71
N LYS A 42 -18.48 26.86 -37.90
CA LYS A 42 -17.59 27.20 -36.79
C LYS A 42 -17.75 28.68 -36.46
N THR A 43 -17.90 29.00 -35.19
CA THR A 43 -17.82 30.39 -34.74
C THR A 43 -16.35 30.84 -34.73
N ALA A 44 -16.10 32.16 -34.78
CA ALA A 44 -14.74 32.70 -34.65
C ALA A 44 -14.00 32.17 -33.40
N TYR A 45 -14.74 31.95 -32.31
CA TYR A 45 -14.19 31.36 -31.08
C TYR A 45 -13.79 29.89 -31.23
N GLN A 46 -14.52 29.11 -32.02
CA GLN A 46 -14.21 27.70 -32.32
C GLN A 46 -13.05 27.56 -33.31
N GLU A 47 -12.90 28.52 -34.23
CA GLU A 47 -11.75 28.58 -35.13
C GLU A 47 -10.45 28.84 -34.37
N GLU A 48 -10.45 29.81 -33.44
CA GLU A 48 -9.30 30.07 -32.58
C GLU A 48 -8.96 28.89 -31.67
N THR A 49 -9.98 28.23 -31.13
CA THR A 49 -9.82 27.17 -30.13
C THR A 49 -10.93 26.14 -30.28
N PRO A 50 -10.64 24.97 -30.90
CA PRO A 50 -11.65 23.95 -31.14
C PRO A 50 -12.33 23.45 -29.85
N ASN A 51 -11.54 23.21 -28.80
CA ASN A 51 -12.05 22.89 -27.47
C ASN A 51 -11.58 23.93 -26.45
N PRO A 52 -12.48 24.76 -25.87
CA PRO A 52 -12.09 25.86 -24.99
C PRO A 52 -11.62 25.41 -23.59
N PHE A 53 -11.72 24.11 -23.29
CA PHE A 53 -11.36 23.53 -22.00
C PHE A 53 -9.96 22.88 -21.98
N LEU A 54 -9.38 22.63 -23.15
CA LEU A 54 -8.06 22.04 -23.27
C LEU A 54 -7.01 23.11 -23.57
N PRO A 55 -5.78 22.95 -23.07
CA PRO A 55 -4.67 23.78 -23.51
C PRO A 55 -4.35 23.48 -24.98
N LEU A 56 -4.07 24.52 -25.75
CA LEU A 56 -3.75 24.43 -27.18
C LEU A 56 -2.30 24.85 -27.41
N LYS A 57 -1.56 24.06 -28.19
CA LYS A 57 -0.23 24.44 -28.65
C LYS A 57 -0.36 25.33 -29.88
N HIS A 58 0.19 26.54 -29.82
CA HIS A 58 0.17 27.44 -30.96
C HIS A 58 1.11 26.95 -32.07
N PRO A 59 0.65 26.85 -33.34
CA PRO A 59 1.44 26.22 -34.40
C PRO A 59 2.70 27.01 -34.75
N ALA A 60 2.65 28.35 -34.76
CA ALA A 60 3.81 29.16 -35.17
C ALA A 60 4.84 29.37 -34.05
N THR A 61 4.42 29.44 -32.78
CA THR A 61 5.31 29.75 -31.64
C THR A 61 5.70 28.51 -30.85
N GLY A 62 4.98 27.40 -31.02
CA GLY A 62 5.17 26.16 -30.27
C GLY A 62 4.86 26.25 -28.78
N LYS A 63 4.40 27.40 -28.28
CA LYS A 63 4.03 27.60 -26.87
C LYS A 63 2.65 27.03 -26.59
N TRP A 64 2.47 26.49 -25.39
CA TRP A 64 1.17 26.07 -24.90
C TRP A 64 0.42 27.30 -24.37
N HIS A 65 -0.78 27.52 -24.88
CA HIS A 65 -1.72 28.46 -24.30
C HIS A 65 -2.57 27.77 -23.25
N ASP A 66 -2.81 28.48 -22.17
CA ASP A 66 -3.77 28.08 -21.15
C ASP A 66 -5.16 27.93 -21.77
N PRO A 67 -5.99 27.01 -21.24
CA PRO A 67 -7.36 26.86 -21.71
C PRO A 67 -8.15 28.16 -21.48
N LYS A 68 -8.99 28.55 -22.45
CA LYS A 68 -9.83 29.76 -22.37
C LYS A 68 -10.67 29.79 -21.10
N TYR A 69 -11.15 28.61 -20.64
CA TYR A 69 -11.73 28.43 -19.31
C TYR A 69 -10.81 27.63 -18.39
N SER A 70 -10.47 28.20 -17.24
CA SER A 70 -9.67 27.54 -16.21
C SER A 70 -10.42 26.38 -15.55
N LEU A 71 -9.69 25.47 -14.89
CA LEU A 71 -10.26 24.28 -14.23
C LEU A 71 -11.41 24.58 -13.27
N ARG A 72 -11.34 25.70 -12.54
CA ARG A 72 -12.41 26.18 -11.67
C ARG A 72 -13.67 26.55 -12.47
N ARG A 73 -13.50 27.35 -13.53
CA ARG A 73 -14.60 27.78 -14.41
C ARG A 73 -15.22 26.61 -15.16
N GLN A 74 -14.42 25.62 -15.56
CA GLN A 74 -14.90 24.37 -16.13
C GLN A 74 -15.82 23.64 -15.14
N ALA A 75 -15.40 23.49 -13.88
CA ALA A 75 -16.22 22.85 -12.86
C ALA A 75 -17.52 23.63 -12.56
N GLU A 76 -17.48 24.97 -12.58
CA GLU A 76 -18.69 25.80 -12.44
C GLU A 76 -19.68 25.56 -13.60
N LEU A 77 -19.18 25.52 -14.84
CA LEU A 77 -20.02 25.24 -16.01
C LEU A 77 -20.61 23.82 -15.97
N VAL A 78 -19.80 22.81 -15.63
CA VAL A 78 -20.27 21.42 -15.49
C VAL A 78 -21.30 21.31 -14.36
N LYS A 79 -21.11 22.01 -13.24
CA LYS A 79 -22.07 22.02 -12.13
C LYS A 79 -23.42 22.60 -12.59
N LEU A 80 -23.41 23.78 -13.22
CA LEU A 80 -24.63 24.40 -13.74
C LEU A 80 -25.28 23.52 -14.82
N ALA A 81 -24.50 22.95 -15.73
CA ALA A 81 -25.02 22.11 -16.80
C ALA A 81 -25.69 20.85 -16.25
N ARG A 82 -25.14 20.25 -15.18
CA ARG A 82 -25.75 19.13 -14.48
C ARG A 82 -27.09 19.50 -13.83
N GLU A 83 -27.16 20.66 -13.17
CA GLU A 83 -28.39 21.16 -12.55
C GLU A 83 -29.52 21.38 -13.58
N HIS A 84 -29.15 21.73 -14.83
CA HIS A 84 -30.09 21.97 -15.93
C HIS A 84 -30.20 20.81 -16.94
N GLY A 85 -29.54 19.67 -16.70
CA GLY A 85 -29.59 18.50 -17.59
C GLY A 85 -28.97 18.70 -18.98
N VAL A 86 -28.04 19.65 -19.13
CA VAL A 86 -27.37 19.99 -20.40
C VAL A 86 -25.88 19.63 -20.40
N GLU A 87 -25.47 18.67 -19.57
CA GLU A 87 -24.07 18.26 -19.44
C GLU A 87 -23.51 17.63 -20.73
N GLU A 88 -24.31 16.84 -21.44
CA GLU A 88 -23.95 16.17 -22.71
C GLU A 88 -23.65 17.16 -23.85
N LEU A 89 -24.19 18.38 -23.75
CA LEU A 89 -23.98 19.43 -24.74
C LEU A 89 -22.64 20.16 -24.57
N LEU A 90 -21.94 19.95 -23.44
CA LEU A 90 -20.63 20.54 -23.22
C LEU A 90 -19.54 19.76 -23.99
N PRO A 91 -18.48 20.43 -24.48
CA PRO A 91 -17.33 19.74 -25.04
C PRO A 91 -16.60 18.95 -23.96
N PHE A 92 -15.76 18.01 -24.40
CA PHE A 92 -15.01 17.12 -23.51
C PHE A 92 -14.28 17.86 -22.37
N THR A 93 -14.50 17.43 -21.13
CA THR A 93 -13.78 17.88 -19.94
C THR A 93 -13.41 16.73 -19.02
N HIS A 94 -12.26 16.85 -18.36
CA HIS A 94 -11.87 15.98 -17.24
C HIS A 94 -12.68 16.27 -15.95
N LYS A 95 -13.49 17.34 -15.92
CA LYS A 95 -14.38 17.67 -14.80
C LYS A 95 -15.78 17.09 -14.96
N GLY A 96 -16.14 16.58 -16.14
CA GLY A 96 -17.41 15.94 -16.43
C GLY A 96 -17.68 14.74 -15.53
N THR A 97 -18.96 14.51 -15.25
CA THR A 97 -19.45 13.44 -14.39
C THR A 97 -19.12 12.08 -14.95
N GLU A 98 -19.47 11.85 -16.21
CA GLU A 98 -19.23 10.59 -16.92
C GLU A 98 -17.73 10.30 -17.01
N GLU A 99 -16.93 11.29 -17.39
CA GLU A 99 -15.48 11.15 -17.51
C GLU A 99 -14.83 10.76 -16.17
N ARG A 100 -15.25 11.42 -15.09
CA ARG A 100 -14.74 11.14 -13.74
C ARG A 100 -15.13 9.75 -13.26
N LEU A 101 -16.33 9.29 -13.61
CA LEU A 101 -16.81 7.95 -13.28
C LEU A 101 -16.05 6.90 -14.10
N ARG A 102 -15.99 7.07 -15.42
CA ARG A 102 -15.25 6.21 -16.36
C ARG A 102 -13.82 6.01 -15.89
N LYS A 103 -13.10 7.10 -15.65
CA LYS A 103 -11.70 7.05 -15.19
C LYS A 103 -11.53 6.35 -13.84
N ARG A 104 -12.50 6.49 -12.92
CA ARG A 104 -12.47 5.83 -11.61
C ARG A 104 -12.72 4.33 -11.73
N VAL A 105 -13.64 3.92 -12.60
CA VAL A 105 -13.96 2.52 -12.86
C VAL A 105 -12.80 1.83 -13.58
N GLU A 106 -12.24 2.46 -14.61
CA GLU A 106 -11.14 1.90 -15.41
C GLU A 106 -9.82 1.80 -14.65
N LEU A 107 -9.44 2.86 -13.93
CA LEU A 107 -8.10 2.96 -13.32
C LEU A 107 -8.09 2.62 -11.82
N GLY A 108 -9.24 2.62 -11.16
CA GLY A 108 -9.34 2.40 -9.71
C GLY A 108 -8.66 3.48 -8.86
N LEU A 109 -8.46 3.17 -7.57
CA LEU A 109 -7.66 3.99 -6.66
C LEU A 109 -6.17 3.76 -6.94
N ARG A 110 -5.41 4.84 -7.10
CA ARG A 110 -3.98 4.79 -7.46
C ARG A 110 -3.10 5.58 -6.49
N VAL A 111 -3.57 5.77 -5.26
CA VAL A 111 -2.80 6.42 -4.20
C VAL A 111 -1.72 5.46 -3.74
N LYS A 112 -0.49 5.94 -3.54
CA LYS A 112 0.62 5.08 -3.09
C LYS A 112 0.27 4.42 -1.74
N GLY A 113 0.49 3.12 -1.66
CA GLY A 113 0.19 2.28 -0.49
C GLY A 113 -1.21 1.65 -0.49
N THR A 114 -2.25 2.38 -0.88
CA THR A 114 -3.66 1.90 -0.84
C THR A 114 -4.26 1.68 -2.22
N GLY A 115 -3.54 2.01 -3.29
CA GLY A 115 -3.99 1.83 -4.66
C GLY A 115 -3.99 0.36 -5.08
N VAL A 116 -4.75 0.05 -6.12
CA VAL A 116 -4.79 -1.30 -6.70
C VAL A 116 -3.38 -1.69 -7.14
N GLY A 117 -2.86 -2.80 -6.62
CA GLY A 117 -1.50 -3.30 -6.89
C GLY A 117 -0.38 -2.59 -6.12
N GLU A 118 -0.69 -1.66 -5.21
CA GLU A 118 0.30 -1.04 -4.33
C GLU A 118 0.31 -1.71 -2.95
N HIS A 119 1.46 -1.71 -2.29
CA HIS A 119 1.62 -2.21 -0.93
C HIS A 119 2.00 -1.10 0.04
N VAL A 120 1.48 -1.19 1.27
CA VAL A 120 1.79 -0.24 2.35
C VAL A 120 3.22 -0.48 2.85
N LYS A 121 3.98 0.60 3.05
CA LYS A 121 5.38 0.55 3.51
C LYS A 121 5.54 0.02 4.96
N GLY A 122 4.49 0.06 5.76
CA GLY A 122 4.52 -0.17 7.21
C GLY A 122 5.17 0.98 8.00
N HIS A 123 4.96 1.03 9.31
CA HIS A 123 5.66 1.96 10.19
C HIS A 123 7.08 1.44 10.50
N LYS A 124 7.99 2.32 10.95
CA LYS A 124 9.38 1.92 11.22
C LYS A 124 9.47 0.81 12.27
N HIS A 125 8.67 0.91 13.33
CA HIS A 125 8.67 -0.08 14.41
C HIS A 125 8.18 -1.44 13.90
N GLU A 126 7.09 -1.49 13.12
CA GLU A 126 6.54 -2.72 12.51
C GLU A 126 7.59 -3.47 11.69
N ARG A 127 8.34 -2.73 10.85
CA ARG A 127 9.42 -3.32 10.04
C ARG A 127 10.60 -3.85 10.86
N GLN A 128 10.84 -3.29 12.05
CA GLN A 128 11.96 -3.65 12.91
C GLN A 128 11.59 -4.71 13.97
N LEU A 129 10.30 -5.04 14.13
CA LEU A 129 9.85 -6.02 15.13
C LEU A 129 10.55 -7.37 14.96
N VAL A 130 10.59 -7.90 13.73
CA VAL A 130 11.22 -9.20 13.45
C VAL A 130 12.69 -9.17 13.85
N ALA A 131 13.44 -8.16 13.42
CA ALA A 131 14.84 -8.02 13.78
C ALA A 131 15.03 -7.94 15.31
N LYS A 132 14.19 -7.19 16.02
CA LYS A 132 14.26 -7.07 17.48
C LYS A 132 14.02 -8.42 18.17
N TYR A 133 12.97 -9.15 17.80
CA TYR A 133 12.65 -10.44 18.44
C TYR A 133 13.62 -11.55 18.07
N VAL A 134 14.13 -11.58 16.83
CA VAL A 134 15.16 -12.53 16.41
C VAL A 134 16.45 -12.31 17.20
N VAL A 135 16.91 -11.05 17.31
CA VAL A 135 18.09 -10.72 18.13
C VAL A 135 17.87 -11.10 19.59
N VAL A 136 16.71 -10.81 20.17
CA VAL A 136 16.39 -11.22 21.55
C VAL A 136 16.41 -12.74 21.69
N GLY A 137 15.84 -13.49 20.74
CA GLY A 137 15.86 -14.95 20.74
C GLY A 137 17.27 -15.52 20.69
N PHE A 138 18.13 -15.01 19.80
CA PHE A 138 19.54 -15.40 19.74
C PHE A 138 20.27 -15.10 21.05
N VAL A 139 20.08 -13.92 21.64
CA VAL A 139 20.72 -13.55 22.92
C VAL A 139 20.28 -14.49 24.03
N VAL A 140 18.99 -14.84 24.10
CA VAL A 140 18.48 -15.77 25.11
C VAL A 140 19.07 -17.17 24.93
N ALA A 141 19.16 -17.67 23.68
CA ALA A 141 19.77 -18.97 23.39
C ALA A 141 21.25 -19.01 23.80
N TYR A 142 22.02 -17.99 23.44
CA TYR A 142 23.43 -17.85 23.85
C TYR A 142 23.59 -17.75 25.37
N LEU A 143 22.71 -17.00 26.05
CA LEU A 143 22.76 -16.87 27.50
C LEU A 143 22.46 -18.22 28.19
N LEU A 144 21.53 -19.00 27.63
CA LEU A 144 21.20 -20.34 28.12
C LEU A 144 22.39 -21.29 27.95
N GLU A 145 23.06 -21.28 26.80
CA GLU A 145 24.30 -22.04 26.58
C GLU A 145 25.40 -21.64 27.54
N LEU A 146 25.60 -20.34 27.78
CA LEU A 146 26.57 -19.84 28.76
C LEU A 146 26.22 -20.27 30.20
N TYR A 147 24.94 -20.35 30.54
CA TYR A 147 24.48 -20.76 31.87
C TYR A 147 24.62 -22.28 32.08
N MET A 148 24.25 -23.09 31.08
CA MET A 148 24.40 -24.55 31.11
C MET A 148 25.86 -24.98 30.99
N GLY A 149 26.69 -24.29 30.21
CA GLY A 149 28.13 -24.53 30.08
C GLY A 149 28.92 -24.24 31.36
N LYS A 150 28.47 -23.28 32.18
CA LYS A 150 29.05 -23.02 33.52
C LYS A 150 28.66 -24.10 34.54
N LEU A 151 27.51 -24.75 34.39
CA LEU A 151 27.09 -25.87 35.24
C LEU A 151 27.84 -27.18 34.91
N THR A 152 28.29 -27.37 33.67
CA THR A 152 29.06 -28.57 33.26
C THR A 152 30.56 -28.49 33.59
N GLY A 153 31.08 -27.34 34.05
CA GLY A 153 32.49 -27.20 34.47
C GLY A 153 32.84 -27.86 35.81
N VAL A 154 31.84 -28.34 36.58
CA VAL A 154 32.01 -29.01 37.88
C VAL A 154 31.73 -30.52 37.81
N PHE A 155 31.27 -31.03 36.67
CA PHE A 155 30.96 -32.45 36.48
C PHE A 155 31.91 -33.05 35.42
N ARG A 156 33.16 -33.35 35.82
CA ARG A 156 33.93 -34.40 35.12
C ARG A 156 33.17 -35.71 35.34
N VAL A 157 32.34 -36.06 34.37
CA VAL A 157 31.80 -37.42 34.27
C VAL A 157 32.98 -38.35 34.08
N ARG A 158 33.20 -39.20 35.09
CA ARG A 158 34.06 -40.37 35.04
C ARG A 158 33.50 -41.27 33.92
N GLN A 159 34.26 -41.42 32.84
CA GLN A 159 33.94 -42.39 31.79
C GLN A 159 34.30 -43.78 32.32
N ASP A 160 33.35 -44.41 33.00
CA ASP A 160 33.38 -45.86 33.15
C ASP A 160 32.74 -46.42 31.88
N GLY A 161 33.57 -47.03 31.03
CA GLY A 161 33.13 -47.66 29.80
C GLY A 161 32.21 -48.83 30.10
N ASN A 162 30.99 -48.78 29.58
CA ASN A 162 30.21 -49.98 29.29
C ASN A 162 29.49 -49.76 27.96
N GLU A 163 29.88 -50.57 26.96
CA GLU A 163 29.20 -50.65 25.68
C GLU A 163 27.84 -51.33 25.88
N GLU A 164 26.74 -50.61 25.72
CA GLU A 164 25.45 -51.23 25.46
C GLU A 164 24.98 -50.88 24.05
N LYS A 165 25.19 -51.84 23.14
CA LYS A 165 24.48 -51.94 21.87
C LYS A 165 22.99 -52.15 22.16
N GLY A 166 22.17 -51.14 21.90
CA GLY A 166 20.72 -51.24 22.06
C GLY A 166 19.93 -50.29 21.16
N HIS A 167 19.35 -50.86 20.11
CA HIS A 167 18.14 -50.42 19.40
C HIS A 167 18.16 -49.15 18.53
N ALA A 168 18.70 -49.31 17.33
CA ALA A 168 18.29 -48.59 16.12
C ALA A 168 16.94 -49.13 15.59
N ARG A 169 15.82 -48.74 16.19
CA ARG A 169 14.49 -48.77 15.56
C ARG A 169 13.66 -47.65 16.18
N ASP A 170 13.51 -46.54 15.44
CA ASP A 170 12.34 -45.62 15.48
C ASP A 170 12.54 -44.34 14.62
N ALA A 171 13.24 -44.47 13.48
CA ALA A 171 13.39 -43.38 12.50
C ALA A 171 12.41 -43.47 11.32
N ARG A 172 11.20 -44.01 11.52
CA ARG A 172 10.18 -44.15 10.45
C ARG A 172 8.75 -43.74 10.85
N SER A 173 8.57 -42.64 11.56
CA SER A 173 7.21 -42.08 11.79
C SER A 173 7.00 -40.64 11.31
N TYR A 174 8.03 -39.96 10.79
CA TYR A 174 7.95 -38.55 10.37
C TYR A 174 8.13 -38.32 8.85
N GLN A 175 7.76 -39.28 7.99
CA GLN A 175 7.80 -39.11 6.53
C GLN A 175 6.42 -38.85 5.89
N GLY A 176 5.33 -38.80 6.66
CA GLY A 176 3.96 -38.74 6.11
C GLY A 176 3.28 -37.36 6.03
N MET A 177 3.91 -36.26 6.48
CA MET A 177 3.24 -34.94 6.55
C MET A 177 3.65 -33.95 5.46
N GLU A 178 4.69 -34.23 4.66
CA GLU A 178 5.19 -33.28 3.65
C GLU A 178 4.48 -33.37 2.28
N GLU A 179 3.67 -34.40 2.04
CA GLU A 179 3.05 -34.64 0.72
C GLU A 179 1.74 -33.84 0.49
N GLY A 180 1.13 -33.27 1.54
CA GLY A 180 -0.12 -32.50 1.41
C GLY A 180 0.06 -31.08 0.84
N TRP A 181 1.20 -30.44 1.11
CA TRP A 181 1.40 -29.02 0.74
C TRP A 181 1.92 -28.81 -0.69
N LYS A 182 2.49 -29.84 -1.31
CA LYS A 182 3.00 -29.75 -2.69
C LYS A 182 1.90 -29.84 -3.74
N ALA A 183 0.80 -30.55 -3.46
CA ALA A 183 -0.31 -30.69 -4.41
C ALA A 183 -1.18 -29.43 -4.57
N GLU A 184 -1.10 -28.47 -3.62
CA GLU A 184 -1.89 -27.24 -3.65
C GLU A 184 -1.17 -26.07 -4.34
N LEU A 185 0.15 -26.16 -4.52
CA LEU A 185 0.95 -25.12 -5.21
C LEU A 185 0.98 -25.26 -6.74
N ASP A 186 0.60 -26.42 -7.29
CA ASP A 186 0.59 -26.68 -8.73
C ASP A 186 -0.70 -26.20 -9.45
N GLN A 187 -1.67 -25.62 -8.72
CA GLN A 187 -2.90 -25.07 -9.30
C GLN A 187 -2.84 -23.56 -9.60
N VAL A 188 -1.69 -22.91 -9.38
CA VAL A 188 -1.51 -21.48 -9.70
C VAL A 188 -1.10 -21.32 -11.17
N PRO A 189 -1.84 -20.57 -12.01
CA PRO A 189 -1.44 -20.32 -13.40
C PRO A 189 -0.10 -19.58 -13.47
N GLN A 190 0.86 -20.15 -14.20
CA GLN A 190 2.18 -19.58 -14.44
C GLN A 190 2.07 -18.30 -15.28
N VAL A 191 2.37 -17.14 -14.69
CA VAL A 191 2.61 -15.89 -15.44
C VAL A 191 4.08 -15.84 -15.84
N ASN A 192 4.35 -15.63 -17.12
CA ASN A 192 5.65 -15.81 -17.75
C ASN A 192 6.56 -14.57 -17.55
N ASP A 193 7.38 -14.56 -16.50
CA ASP A 193 8.29 -13.46 -16.11
C ASP A 193 9.69 -13.52 -16.76
N GLN A 194 9.77 -13.81 -18.05
CA GLN A 194 11.07 -13.88 -18.77
C GLN A 194 11.63 -12.51 -19.21
N LYS A 195 11.01 -11.38 -18.88
CA LYS A 195 11.44 -10.05 -19.40
C LYS A 195 12.09 -9.09 -18.40
N LEU A 196 12.25 -9.42 -17.11
CA LEU A 196 12.71 -8.44 -16.12
C LEU A 196 14.20 -8.46 -15.73
N TRP A 197 15.03 -9.35 -16.29
CA TRP A 197 16.42 -9.56 -15.83
C TRP A 197 17.52 -9.06 -16.77
N ARG A 198 17.23 -8.19 -17.74
CA ARG A 198 18.27 -7.50 -18.53
C ARG A 198 18.29 -6.02 -18.21
N GLY A 199 19.08 -5.59 -17.21
CA GLY A 199 19.23 -4.14 -17.01
C GLY A 199 20.02 -3.63 -15.81
N TRP A 200 20.77 -4.45 -15.06
CA TRP A 200 21.59 -3.95 -13.95
C TRP A 200 23.06 -4.32 -14.16
N SER A 201 23.72 -3.51 -14.98
CA SER A 201 25.19 -3.39 -14.99
C SER A 201 25.65 -2.66 -13.73
N LEU A 202 26.47 -3.31 -12.92
CA LEU A 202 27.14 -2.75 -11.74
C LEU A 202 28.03 -1.55 -12.11
N PRO A 203 27.91 -0.38 -11.47
CA PRO A 203 28.98 0.60 -11.49
C PRO A 203 30.07 0.21 -10.50
N LYS A 204 31.30 0.14 -11.01
CA LYS A 204 32.53 0.13 -10.23
C LYS A 204 32.72 1.49 -9.55
N ALA A 205 33.29 1.44 -8.34
CA ALA A 205 33.82 2.54 -7.53
C ALA A 205 32.85 3.23 -6.54
N ALA A 206 33.01 2.90 -5.26
CA ALA A 206 33.30 3.89 -4.22
C ALA A 206 33.89 3.16 -3.00
N ARG A 207 35.13 3.51 -2.66
CA ARG A 207 35.84 3.10 -1.44
C ARG A 207 35.43 4.02 -0.29
N CYS A 208 35.52 3.45 0.92
CA CYS A 208 35.61 4.09 2.24
C CYS A 208 34.36 4.83 2.76
N ILE A 209 33.86 4.39 3.92
CA ILE A 209 33.72 5.18 5.16
C ILE A 209 33.59 4.16 6.31
N ASP A 210 34.69 4.04 7.05
CA ASP A 210 34.88 3.81 8.48
C ASP A 210 33.85 3.01 9.31
N CYS A 211 34.38 1.88 9.81
CA CYS A 211 34.23 1.41 11.18
C CYS A 211 33.84 2.52 12.17
N THR A 212 32.59 2.52 12.62
CA THR A 212 32.22 3.15 13.88
C THR A 212 31.85 2.05 14.86
N ILE A 213 32.76 1.84 15.80
CA ILE A 213 32.60 1.07 17.03
C ILE A 213 31.30 1.54 17.72
N ILE A 214 30.29 0.67 17.80
CA ILE A 214 29.14 0.92 18.67
C ILE A 214 29.63 0.73 20.11
N ASN A 215 29.85 1.87 20.74
CA ASN A 215 30.19 2.05 22.13
C ASN A 215 29.01 1.57 23.02
N VAL A 216 29.18 0.44 23.72
CA VAL A 216 28.17 -0.21 24.58
C VAL A 216 28.07 0.50 25.93
N GLN A 217 27.82 1.81 25.94
CA GLN A 217 27.84 2.60 27.19
C GLN A 217 26.62 3.48 27.46
N LYS A 218 25.55 3.38 26.65
CA LYS A 218 24.27 4.04 26.94
C LYS A 218 23.09 3.11 26.69
N LEU A 219 22.92 2.17 27.62
CA LEU A 219 21.65 1.48 27.90
C LEU A 219 21.32 1.68 29.39
N GLN A 220 21.09 2.94 29.77
CA GLN A 220 20.40 3.26 31.01
C GLN A 220 18.92 3.46 30.67
N ASP A 221 18.16 2.37 30.64
CA ASP A 221 16.70 2.43 30.66
C ASP A 221 16.18 1.29 31.54
N THR A 222 15.86 1.67 32.79
CA THR A 222 14.75 1.25 33.70
C THR A 222 14.25 -0.20 33.79
N SER A 223 14.51 -1.10 32.84
CA SER A 223 13.96 -2.46 32.78
C SER A 223 14.79 -3.50 33.56
N PHE A 224 16.04 -3.20 33.91
CA PHE A 224 16.90 -4.15 34.65
C PHE A 224 16.60 -4.23 36.16
N ARG A 225 15.93 -3.23 36.75
CA ARG A 225 15.58 -3.24 38.19
C ARG A 225 14.44 -4.19 38.54
N LEU A 226 13.58 -4.55 37.59
CA LEU A 226 12.50 -5.52 37.83
C LEU A 226 13.00 -6.97 37.80
N LEU A 227 13.99 -7.29 36.96
CA LEU A 227 14.51 -8.65 36.84
C LEU A 227 15.38 -9.08 38.04
N LEU A 228 16.13 -8.15 38.66
CA LEU A 228 16.89 -8.47 39.88
C LEU A 228 16.00 -8.63 41.13
N ASN A 229 14.88 -7.93 41.22
CA ASN A 229 13.97 -8.04 42.37
C ASN A 229 13.17 -9.36 42.36
N VAL A 230 12.85 -9.92 41.19
CA VAL A 230 12.21 -11.24 41.11
C VAL A 230 13.18 -12.36 41.46
N ALA A 231 14.47 -12.23 41.09
CA ALA A 231 15.49 -13.24 41.40
C ALA A 231 15.84 -13.29 42.91
N MET A 232 15.84 -12.16 43.62
CA MET A 232 16.11 -12.15 45.08
C MET A 232 14.91 -12.59 45.94
N CYS A 233 13.68 -12.57 45.43
CA CYS A 233 12.50 -13.02 46.16
C CYS A 233 12.41 -14.56 46.24
N ILE A 234 12.96 -15.27 45.25
CA ILE A 234 12.88 -16.74 45.18
C ILE A 234 13.94 -17.42 46.07
N CYS A 235 15.11 -16.80 46.29
CA CYS A 235 16.15 -17.37 47.16
C CYS A 235 15.83 -17.29 48.67
N ARG A 236 14.96 -16.37 49.10
CA ARG A 236 14.67 -16.19 50.54
C ARG A 236 13.52 -17.07 51.07
N PHE A 237 12.79 -17.75 50.18
CA PHE A 237 11.67 -18.63 50.56
C PHE A 237 12.07 -20.10 50.76
N ARG A 238 13.29 -20.51 50.36
CA ARG A 238 13.71 -21.93 50.37
C ARG A 238 14.44 -22.39 51.65
N VAL A 239 14.59 -21.53 52.66
CA VAL A 239 15.38 -21.84 53.89
C VAL A 239 14.52 -22.02 55.16
N SER A 240 13.18 -21.92 55.10
CA SER A 240 12.35 -22.04 56.32
C SER A 240 11.04 -22.80 56.09
N ARG A 241 11.11 -24.14 55.97
CA ARG A 241 10.03 -25.09 56.35
C ARG A 241 10.40 -26.53 55.96
N GLN A 242 11.11 -27.24 56.82
CA GLN A 242 11.07 -28.71 56.88
C GLN A 242 11.24 -29.18 58.34
N SER A 243 10.11 -29.23 59.04
CA SER A 243 9.79 -30.06 60.23
C SER A 243 8.27 -29.95 60.33
N THR A 244 7.40 -30.96 60.30
CA THR A 244 7.39 -32.41 60.53
C THR A 244 6.19 -33.00 59.73
N PRO A 245 6.15 -34.31 59.44
CA PRO A 245 4.98 -34.99 58.86
C PRO A 245 4.12 -35.67 59.93
N LEU A 246 2.80 -35.84 59.69
CA LEU A 246 1.88 -36.89 60.21
C LEU A 246 0.44 -36.48 59.79
N LEU A 247 -0.15 -37.13 58.79
CA LEU A 247 -1.15 -38.22 58.90
C LEU A 247 -2.38 -37.82 59.73
N PHE A 248 -3.57 -37.83 59.11
CA PHE A 248 -4.77 -38.57 59.51
C PHE A 248 -5.97 -38.12 58.64
N LEU A 249 -6.34 -38.99 57.69
CA LEU A 249 -7.65 -39.01 57.03
C LEU A 249 -8.51 -39.98 57.83
N TYR A 250 -9.60 -39.50 58.43
CA TYR A 250 -10.71 -40.33 58.90
C TYR A 250 -12.01 -39.73 58.39
N HIS A 251 -12.75 -40.62 57.72
CA HIS A 251 -14.21 -40.84 57.79
C HIS A 251 -15.18 -39.67 57.95
#